data_AF-A0A4Q1RG17-F1
#
_entry.id   AF-A0A4Q1RG17-F1
#
_cell.length_a   1.000
_cell.length_b   1.000
_cell.length_c   1.000
_cell.angle_alpha   90.00
_cell.angle_beta   90.00
_cell.angle_gamma   90.00
#
_symmetry.space_group_name_H-M   'P 1'
#
loop_
_entity.id
_entity.type
_entity.pdbx_description
1 polymer ?
#
loop_
_entity_poly.entity_id
_entity_poly.type
_entity_poly.pdbx_seq_one_letter_code
_entity_poly.pdbx_strand_id
1 'polypeptide(L)'
;MPFRIVRNDITKMHTEAIVNTANEYVSVGTGCDSAVYKAAGYDKLLKYRKEKIGFVPEGGAFITPGFNLEARYIIHAVSPRYMGGDQGEEEKLRSCYRKSLQIAKENSIKSISFPLISTGGFGYPKEEGMRIAVDEMNAFLLSNEMDIFLIVFDTKATQLGEKIYPGLEAYIDQNYVKEARKKEYGDAYVPIRQSELVYDAYLPNAQRMERRQTSTLKKETAKKYLSKEVRQGDKLCESDETACLDFEEQHESKLPSQQADRVMPVCWGKGESG
;
A
#
# COMPACT_ATOMS: atom_id res chain seq x y z
N MET A 1 8.00 2.94 24.44
CA MET A 1 7.77 1.89 23.42
C MET A 1 8.79 2.09 22.32
N PRO A 2 9.61 1.08 21.99
CA PRO A 2 10.72 1.21 21.05
C PRO A 2 10.27 1.34 19.60
N PHE A 3 9.01 1.03 19.28
CA PHE A 3 8.43 1.24 17.94
C PHE A 3 7.31 2.27 17.99
N ARG A 4 7.33 3.23 17.06
CA ARG A 4 6.32 4.28 16.90
C ARG A 4 5.99 4.47 15.43
N ILE A 5 4.72 4.71 15.11
CA ILE A 5 4.31 5.25 13.81
C ILE A 5 4.19 6.76 13.98
N VAL A 6 4.70 7.53 13.02
CA VAL A 6 4.71 8.99 13.09
C VAL A 6 4.33 9.56 11.72
N ARG A 7 3.42 10.53 11.70
CA ARG A 7 3.19 11.32 10.49
C ARG A 7 4.18 12.48 10.45
N ASN A 8 5.29 12.31 9.71
CA ASN A 8 6.34 13.32 9.52
C ASN A 8 6.98 13.27 8.12
N ASP A 9 7.83 14.25 7.80
CA ASP A 9 8.80 14.16 6.71
C ASP A 9 10.04 13.40 7.22
N ILE A 10 10.37 12.30 6.57
CA ILE A 10 11.50 11.46 6.97
C ILE A 10 12.85 12.22 6.95
N THR A 11 12.99 13.22 6.07
CA THR A 11 14.21 14.05 5.97
C THR A 11 14.35 15.02 7.15
N LYS A 12 13.32 15.15 7.98
CA LYS A 12 13.26 16.00 9.19
C LYS A 12 13.31 15.19 10.48
N MET A 13 13.49 13.88 10.40
CA MET A 13 13.55 13.04 11.60
C MET A 13 14.90 13.18 12.30
N HIS A 14 14.85 13.42 13.62
CA HIS A 14 16.01 13.46 14.51
C HIS A 14 16.40 12.04 14.97
N THR A 15 16.71 11.17 14.01
CA THR A 15 17.22 9.82 14.28
C THR A 15 18.65 9.66 13.79
N GLU A 16 19.39 8.72 14.37
CA GLU A 16 20.79 8.51 13.98
C GLU A 16 20.92 8.01 12.53
N ALA A 17 19.93 7.26 12.05
CA ALA A 17 19.80 6.89 10.64
C ALA A 17 18.40 7.14 10.11
N ILE A 18 18.30 7.42 8.81
CA ILE A 18 17.04 7.35 8.06
C ILE A 18 17.16 6.31 6.95
N VAL A 19 16.02 5.72 6.56
CA VAL A 19 15.96 4.79 5.45
C VAL A 19 15.46 5.50 4.20
N ASN A 20 16.14 5.28 3.08
CA ASN A 20 15.72 5.74 1.77
C ASN A 20 15.20 4.57 0.93
N THR A 21 14.19 4.80 0.10
CA THR A 21 13.76 3.88 -0.96
C THR A 21 14.64 4.09 -2.19
N ALA A 22 15.40 3.07 -2.59
CA ALA A 22 16.38 3.16 -3.67
C ALA A 22 16.06 2.22 -4.84
N ASN A 23 16.63 2.55 -6.00
CA ASN A 23 16.60 1.73 -7.23
C ASN A 23 17.80 0.78 -7.31
N GLU A 24 17.78 -0.24 -8.17
CA GLU A 24 18.88 -1.20 -8.27
C GLU A 24 20.17 -0.57 -8.80
N TYR A 25 20.02 0.23 -9.85
CA TYR A 25 21.11 0.98 -10.46
C TYR A 25 21.28 2.34 -9.78
N VAL A 26 22.40 3.01 -10.07
CA VAL A 26 22.69 4.35 -9.55
C VAL A 26 21.83 5.40 -10.26
N SER A 27 20.57 5.45 -9.85
CA SER A 27 19.56 6.41 -10.29
C SER A 27 18.79 6.95 -9.10
N VAL A 28 18.27 8.17 -9.27
CA VAL A 28 17.41 8.84 -8.30
C VAL A 28 15.99 8.81 -8.86
N GLY A 29 15.09 8.16 -8.13
CA GLY A 29 13.67 8.12 -8.43
C GLY A 29 12.95 9.38 -7.96
N THR A 30 11.63 9.42 -8.20
CA THR A 30 10.74 10.37 -7.55
C THR A 30 10.48 9.94 -6.10
N GLY A 31 9.59 10.61 -5.38
CA GLY A 31 9.22 10.11 -4.05
C GLY A 31 10.18 10.53 -2.94
N CYS A 32 10.17 9.70 -1.90
CA CYS A 32 11.15 9.67 -0.82
C CYS A 32 12.59 9.73 -1.35
N ASP A 33 12.92 9.06 -2.46
CA ASP A 33 14.27 9.03 -3.04
C ASP A 33 14.76 10.45 -3.39
N SER A 34 13.99 11.16 -4.22
CA SER A 34 14.30 12.55 -4.57
C SER A 34 14.37 13.49 -3.36
N ALA A 35 13.52 13.27 -2.35
CA ALA A 35 13.50 14.08 -1.13
C ALA A 35 14.77 13.89 -0.30
N VAL A 36 15.18 12.64 -0.08
CA VAL A 36 16.40 12.29 0.64
C VAL A 36 17.63 12.80 -0.11
N TYR A 37 17.73 12.60 -1.43
CA TYR A 37 18.84 13.12 -2.22
C TYR A 37 18.93 14.65 -2.17
N LYS A 38 17.78 15.35 -2.28
CA LYS A 38 17.76 16.82 -2.17
C LYS A 38 18.24 17.28 -0.79
N ALA A 39 17.75 16.65 0.28
CA ALA A 39 18.07 17.01 1.65
C ALA A 39 19.53 16.69 2.03
N ALA A 40 20.04 15.53 1.62
CA ALA A 40 21.43 15.11 1.85
C ALA A 40 22.45 15.92 1.00
N GLY A 41 22.02 16.57 -0.07
CA GLY A 41 22.88 17.21 -1.05
C GLY A 41 23.09 16.31 -2.25
N TYR A 42 22.30 16.57 -3.31
CA TYR A 42 22.09 15.68 -4.44
C TYR A 42 23.40 15.18 -5.07
N ASP A 43 24.30 16.09 -5.46
CA ASP A 43 25.53 15.73 -6.16
C ASP A 43 26.50 14.93 -5.28
N LYS A 44 26.57 15.24 -3.98
CA LYS A 44 27.48 14.56 -3.04
C LYS A 44 27.06 13.10 -2.85
N LEU A 45 25.78 12.86 -2.56
CA LEU A 45 25.25 11.51 -2.36
C LEU A 45 25.29 10.71 -3.67
N LEU A 46 24.93 11.32 -4.80
CA LEU A 46 24.97 10.65 -6.10
C LEU A 46 26.41 10.25 -6.49
N LYS A 47 27.37 11.15 -6.32
CA LYS A 47 28.79 10.86 -6.56
C LYS A 47 29.28 9.72 -5.67
N TYR A 48 28.99 9.76 -4.38
CA TYR A 48 29.38 8.70 -3.44
C TYR A 48 28.81 7.35 -3.86
N ARG A 49 27.51 7.30 -4.21
CA ARG A 49 26.86 6.07 -4.67
C ARG A 49 27.51 5.50 -5.94
N LYS A 50 27.85 6.36 -6.90
CA LYS A 50 28.54 5.96 -8.14
C LYS A 50 29.92 5.38 -7.87
N GLU A 51 30.69 5.99 -6.97
CA GLU A 51 32.10 5.63 -6.73
C GLU A 51 32.29 4.47 -5.77
N LYS A 52 31.37 4.26 -4.82
CA LYS A 52 31.58 3.34 -3.68
C LYS A 52 30.62 2.16 -3.63
N ILE A 53 29.44 2.27 -4.25
CA ILE A 53 28.38 1.27 -4.10
C ILE A 53 28.03 0.60 -5.43
N GLY A 54 27.58 1.37 -6.43
CA GLY A 54 27.16 0.80 -7.71
C GLY A 54 25.80 0.09 -7.66
N PHE A 55 25.72 -1.08 -8.29
CA PHE A 55 24.49 -1.88 -8.41
C PHE A 55 24.22 -2.68 -7.14
N VAL A 56 22.97 -2.69 -6.69
CA VAL A 56 22.48 -3.54 -5.60
C VAL A 56 21.11 -4.09 -6.02
N PRO A 57 20.86 -5.40 -5.97
CA PRO A 57 19.60 -5.98 -6.46
C PRO A 57 18.40 -5.65 -5.53
N GLU A 58 17.18 -5.76 -6.05
CA GLU A 58 15.95 -5.66 -5.25
C GLU A 58 15.97 -6.59 -4.02
N GLY A 59 15.45 -6.08 -2.90
CA GLY A 59 15.54 -6.75 -1.60
C GLY A 59 16.90 -6.59 -0.93
N GLY A 60 17.84 -5.87 -1.53
CA GLY A 60 19.11 -5.47 -0.93
C GLY A 60 19.01 -4.18 -0.10
N ALA A 61 20.06 -3.89 0.67
CA ALA A 61 20.23 -2.60 1.33
C ALA A 61 21.72 -2.24 1.45
N PHE A 62 22.04 -0.95 1.52
CA PHE A 62 23.40 -0.44 1.72
C PHE A 62 23.39 0.85 2.55
N ILE A 63 24.53 1.24 3.13
CA ILE A 63 24.66 2.43 3.99
C ILE A 63 25.57 3.49 3.36
N THR A 64 25.24 4.76 3.58
CA THR A 64 26.10 5.91 3.28
C THR A 64 26.12 6.88 4.48
N PRO A 65 27.08 7.83 4.52
CA PRO A 65 26.98 8.98 5.41
C PRO A 65 25.68 9.79 5.17
N GLY A 66 25.24 10.53 6.18
CA GLY A 66 24.09 11.45 6.15
C GLY A 66 24.25 12.69 5.27
N PHE A 67 25.50 13.06 4.96
CA PHE A 67 25.87 14.29 4.26
C PHE A 67 25.29 15.54 4.93
N ASN A 68 24.36 16.25 4.28
CA ASN A 68 23.75 17.46 4.81
C ASN A 68 22.52 17.19 5.71
N LEU A 69 22.13 15.93 5.90
CA LEU A 69 21.06 15.57 6.85
C LEU A 69 21.56 15.66 8.30
N GLU A 70 20.64 15.86 9.23
CA GLU A 70 20.93 15.74 10.66
C GLU A 70 21.19 14.29 11.09
N ALA A 71 20.55 13.33 10.41
CA ALA A 71 20.83 11.92 10.57
C ALA A 71 22.28 11.64 10.16
N ARG A 72 22.99 10.85 10.96
CA ARG A 72 24.41 10.51 10.71
C ARG A 72 24.57 9.58 9.50
N TYR A 73 23.57 8.75 9.25
CA TYR A 73 23.58 7.74 8.21
C TYR A 73 22.30 7.73 7.37
N ILE A 74 22.44 7.31 6.12
CA ILE A 74 21.33 6.94 5.24
C ILE A 74 21.47 5.46 4.93
N ILE A 75 20.45 4.67 5.23
CA ILE A 75 20.36 3.27 4.81
C ILE A 75 19.43 3.21 3.60
N HIS A 76 19.95 2.78 2.46
CA HIS A 76 19.22 2.70 1.21
C HIS A 76 18.68 1.29 1.02
N ALA A 77 17.36 1.12 1.11
CA ALA A 77 16.68 -0.13 0.82
C ALA A 77 16.30 -0.19 -0.66
N VAL A 78 16.80 -1.17 -1.39
CA VAL A 78 16.49 -1.35 -2.82
C VAL A 78 15.14 -2.06 -2.94
N SER A 79 14.10 -1.24 -3.06
CA SER A 79 12.72 -1.68 -2.90
C SER A 79 12.17 -2.36 -4.16
N PRO A 80 11.37 -3.44 -4.05
CA PRO A 80 10.80 -4.10 -5.22
C PRO A 80 9.65 -3.29 -5.82
N ARG A 81 9.55 -3.27 -7.16
CA ARG A 81 8.33 -2.82 -7.85
C ARG A 81 7.23 -3.85 -7.67
N TYR A 82 6.02 -3.41 -7.33
CA TYR A 82 4.87 -4.31 -7.22
C TYR A 82 4.32 -4.68 -8.60
N MET A 83 4.21 -5.98 -8.88
CA MET A 83 3.75 -6.54 -10.15
C MET A 83 2.68 -7.62 -9.93
N GLY A 84 1.78 -7.38 -8.98
CA GLY A 84 0.65 -8.26 -8.69
C GLY A 84 0.88 -9.31 -7.59
N GLY A 85 2.08 -9.35 -6.97
CA GLY A 85 2.35 -10.15 -5.77
C GLY A 85 2.89 -11.56 -6.02
N ASP A 86 2.92 -12.01 -7.28
CA ASP A 86 3.32 -13.37 -7.66
C ASP A 86 4.80 -13.48 -8.12
N GLN A 87 5.60 -12.42 -7.98
CA GLN A 87 7.01 -12.34 -8.42
C GLN A 87 8.00 -12.29 -7.24
N GLY A 88 7.55 -12.68 -6.04
CA GLY A 88 8.34 -12.66 -4.82
C GLY A 88 8.53 -11.28 -4.21
N GLU A 89 7.67 -10.31 -4.56
CA GLU A 89 7.78 -8.93 -4.08
C GLU A 89 7.63 -8.82 -2.56
N GLU A 90 6.77 -9.64 -1.94
CA GLU A 90 6.66 -9.68 -0.48
C GLU A 90 7.99 -10.05 0.19
N GLU A 91 8.66 -11.13 -0.24
CA GLU A 91 9.92 -11.52 0.40
C GLU A 91 11.03 -10.49 0.13
N LYS A 92 11.08 -9.90 -1.07
CA LYS A 92 12.01 -8.79 -1.35
C LYS A 92 11.74 -7.59 -0.44
N LEU A 93 10.48 -7.23 -0.22
CA LEU A 93 10.11 -6.13 0.67
C LEU A 93 10.44 -6.44 2.14
N ARG A 94 10.18 -7.66 2.61
CA ARG A 94 10.61 -8.15 3.93
C ARG A 94 12.13 -8.07 4.08
N SER A 95 12.86 -8.52 3.05
CA SER A 95 14.32 -8.48 3.01
C SER A 95 14.86 -7.05 3.14
N CYS A 96 14.20 -6.07 2.52
CA CYS A 96 14.55 -4.65 2.67
C CYS A 96 14.53 -4.20 4.13
N TYR A 97 13.46 -4.51 4.87
CA TYR A 97 13.36 -4.17 6.30
C TYR A 97 14.42 -4.91 7.12
N ARG A 98 14.52 -6.23 6.97
CA ARG A 98 15.49 -7.06 7.72
C ARG A 98 16.93 -6.58 7.53
N LYS A 99 17.36 -6.39 6.27
CA LYS A 99 18.73 -5.96 5.98
C LYS A 99 18.99 -4.54 6.45
N SER A 100 18.02 -3.63 6.34
CA SER A 100 18.18 -2.27 6.85
C SER A 100 18.36 -2.24 8.37
N LEU A 101 17.55 -3.02 9.11
CA LEU A 101 17.67 -3.17 10.56
C LEU A 101 18.98 -3.86 10.96
N GLN A 102 19.41 -4.87 10.21
CA GLN A 102 20.69 -5.55 10.42
C GLN A 102 21.86 -4.57 10.24
N ILE A 103 21.88 -3.81 9.15
CA ILE A 103 22.91 -2.78 8.90
C ILE A 103 22.93 -1.77 10.05
N ALA A 104 21.75 -1.33 10.52
CA ALA A 104 21.66 -0.40 11.65
C ALA A 104 22.29 -1.00 12.91
N LYS A 105 21.96 -2.25 13.24
CA LYS A 105 22.52 -2.99 14.38
C LYS A 105 24.04 -3.12 14.28
N GLU A 106 24.55 -3.54 13.13
CA GLU A 106 25.99 -3.76 12.88
C GLU A 106 26.79 -2.46 13.01
N ASN A 107 26.18 -1.32 12.69
CA ASN A 107 26.77 0.02 12.85
C ASN A 107 26.46 0.66 14.22
N SER A 108 25.92 -0.10 15.17
CA SER A 108 25.57 0.36 16.53
C SER A 108 24.61 1.57 16.55
N ILE A 109 23.76 1.71 15.52
CA ILE A 109 22.75 2.75 15.43
C ILE A 109 21.66 2.48 16.47
N LYS A 110 21.29 3.51 17.23
CA LYS A 110 20.30 3.42 18.32
C LYS A 110 18.90 3.87 17.91
N SER A 111 18.79 4.72 16.90
CA SER A 111 17.49 5.18 16.39
C SER A 111 17.45 5.24 14.87
N ILE A 112 16.36 4.74 14.29
CA ILE A 112 16.18 4.63 12.84
C ILE A 112 14.76 5.01 12.42
N SER A 113 14.65 5.83 11.36
CA SER A 113 13.37 6.18 10.74
C SER A 113 13.20 5.49 9.40
N PHE A 114 12.08 4.80 9.21
CA PHE A 114 11.70 4.11 7.98
C PHE A 114 10.57 4.84 7.27
N PRO A 115 10.59 4.97 5.94
CA PRO A 115 9.38 5.26 5.19
C PRO A 115 8.56 3.98 5.06
N LEU A 116 7.30 4.09 4.60
CA LEU A 116 6.53 2.93 4.19
C LEU A 116 6.98 2.44 2.79
N ILE A 117 7.98 1.55 2.76
CA ILE A 117 8.71 1.12 1.55
C ILE A 117 7.75 0.55 0.47
N SER A 118 8.03 0.85 -0.80
CA SER A 118 7.31 0.43 -2.02
C SER A 118 5.84 0.89 -2.19
N THR A 119 5.23 1.53 -1.18
CA THR A 119 3.79 1.89 -1.23
C THR A 119 3.46 3.21 -1.95
N GLY A 120 4.49 3.91 -2.44
CA GLY A 120 4.38 5.11 -3.27
C GLY A 120 4.35 4.75 -4.76
N GLY A 121 5.25 5.36 -5.55
CA GLY A 121 5.31 5.16 -7.01
C GLY A 121 5.62 3.73 -7.47
N PHE A 122 5.99 2.83 -6.55
CA PHE A 122 6.23 1.40 -6.83
C PHE A 122 4.98 0.54 -6.65
N GLY A 123 3.88 1.12 -6.17
CA GLY A 123 2.52 0.57 -6.28
C GLY A 123 2.17 -0.55 -5.30
N TYR A 124 3.00 -0.82 -4.29
CA TYR A 124 2.69 -1.87 -3.31
C TYR A 124 1.43 -1.51 -2.50
N PRO A 125 0.48 -2.43 -2.28
CA PRO A 125 -0.71 -2.16 -1.48
C PRO A 125 -0.34 -1.65 -0.08
N LYS A 126 -0.94 -0.52 0.34
CA LYS A 126 -0.55 0.16 1.59
C LYS A 126 -0.81 -0.68 2.82
N GLU A 127 -1.96 -1.35 2.85
CA GLU A 127 -2.37 -2.24 3.92
C GLU A 127 -1.39 -3.41 4.11
N GLU A 128 -1.00 -4.06 3.01
CA GLU A 128 -0.03 -5.16 3.04
C GLU A 128 1.37 -4.66 3.39
N GLY A 129 1.81 -3.54 2.80
CA GLY A 129 3.10 -2.93 3.11
C GLY A 129 3.20 -2.51 4.58
N MET A 130 2.11 -1.97 5.16
CA MET A 130 2.02 -1.62 6.59
C MET A 130 2.17 -2.85 7.46
N ARG A 131 1.42 -3.92 7.15
CA ARG A 131 1.53 -5.20 7.85
C ARG A 131 2.96 -5.73 7.82
N ILE A 132 3.59 -5.79 6.64
CA ILE A 132 4.96 -6.25 6.47
C ILE A 132 5.94 -5.41 7.30
N ALA A 133 5.82 -4.08 7.27
CA ALA A 133 6.69 -3.19 8.05
C ALA A 133 6.59 -3.49 9.55
N VAL A 134 5.36 -3.54 10.08
CA VAL A 134 5.08 -3.81 11.49
C VAL A 134 5.57 -5.19 11.90
N ASP A 135 5.33 -6.22 11.08
CA ASP A 135 5.78 -7.59 11.33
C ASP A 135 7.31 -7.64 11.50
N GLU A 136 8.06 -7.09 10.54
CA GLU A 136 9.52 -7.17 10.53
C GLU A 136 10.17 -6.30 11.63
N MET A 137 9.61 -5.12 11.90
CA MET A 137 10.11 -4.24 12.97
C MET A 137 9.87 -4.85 14.35
N ASN A 138 8.68 -5.40 14.61
CA ASN A 138 8.40 -6.07 15.88
C ASN A 138 9.25 -7.33 16.04
N ALA A 139 9.38 -8.16 14.99
CA ALA A 139 10.22 -9.35 15.03
C ALA A 139 11.68 -9.01 15.38
N PHE A 140 12.22 -7.94 14.82
CA PHE A 140 13.55 -7.46 15.16
C PHE A 140 13.65 -7.03 16.65
N LEU A 141 12.65 -6.30 17.16
CA LEU A 141 12.64 -5.80 18.53
C LEU A 141 12.45 -6.88 19.61
N LEU A 142 12.07 -8.11 19.25
CA LEU A 142 12.02 -9.24 20.19
C LEU A 142 13.41 -9.62 20.75
N SER A 143 14.48 -9.28 20.04
CA SER A 143 15.86 -9.69 20.39
C SER A 143 16.87 -8.55 20.35
N ASN A 144 16.41 -7.32 20.09
CA ASN A 144 17.28 -6.15 19.90
C ASN A 144 16.64 -4.90 20.51
N GLU A 145 17.47 -4.01 21.03
CA GLU A 145 17.06 -2.69 21.50
C GLU A 145 17.42 -1.62 20.46
N MET A 146 16.40 -0.95 19.92
CA MET A 146 16.54 0.15 18.97
C MET A 146 15.25 0.97 18.97
N ASP A 147 15.34 2.29 18.88
CA ASP A 147 14.18 3.15 18.63
C ASP A 147 13.87 3.15 17.12
N ILE A 148 12.73 2.59 16.74
CA ILE A 148 12.28 2.47 15.35
C ILE A 148 11.05 3.37 15.14
N PHE A 149 11.11 4.20 14.09
CA PHE A 149 10.03 5.09 13.70
C PHE A 149 9.56 4.74 12.29
N LEU A 150 8.28 4.38 12.13
CA LEU A 150 7.66 4.25 10.81
C LEU A 150 7.01 5.57 10.42
N ILE A 151 7.59 6.24 9.45
CA ILE A 151 7.19 7.55 8.97
C ILE A 151 6.18 7.41 7.84
N VAL A 152 4.96 7.87 8.08
CA VAL A 152 3.87 7.86 7.10
C VAL A 152 3.58 9.28 6.65
N PHE A 153 3.40 9.46 5.34
CA PHE A 153 3.20 10.80 4.78
C PHE A 153 1.72 11.12 4.50
N ASP A 154 1.00 10.13 3.96
CA ASP A 154 -0.34 10.33 3.42
C ASP A 154 -1.47 9.97 4.39
N THR A 155 -2.65 10.52 4.15
CA THR A 155 -3.85 10.33 4.96
C THR A 155 -4.26 8.86 5.07
N LYS A 156 -4.12 8.05 4.01
CA LYS A 156 -4.52 6.63 4.05
C LYS A 156 -3.58 5.83 4.94
N ALA A 157 -2.27 6.00 4.79
CA ALA A 157 -1.30 5.38 5.68
C ALA A 157 -1.43 5.87 7.14
N THR A 158 -1.77 7.16 7.33
CA THR A 158 -2.08 7.73 8.65
C THR A 158 -3.27 7.03 9.30
N GLN A 159 -4.40 6.89 8.59
CA GLN A 159 -5.59 6.20 9.09
C GLN A 159 -5.34 4.71 9.38
N LEU A 160 -4.54 4.04 8.56
CA LEU A 160 -4.11 2.66 8.84
C LEU A 160 -3.25 2.61 10.11
N GLY A 161 -2.32 3.55 10.27
CA GLY A 161 -1.51 3.71 11.46
C GLY A 161 -2.34 3.93 12.71
N GLU A 162 -3.36 4.79 12.68
CA GLU A 162 -4.28 5.05 13.81
C GLU A 162 -5.05 3.80 14.25
N LYS A 163 -5.48 2.97 13.29
CA LYS A 163 -6.17 1.70 13.57
C LYS A 163 -5.26 0.67 14.26
N ILE A 164 -4.01 0.61 13.82
CA ILE A 164 -3.02 -0.35 14.34
C ILE A 164 -2.43 0.15 15.67
N TYR A 165 -2.26 1.46 15.80
CA TYR A 165 -1.58 2.10 16.91
C TYR A 165 -2.41 3.31 17.40
N PRO A 166 -3.32 3.08 18.37
CA PRO A 166 -4.11 4.14 19.01
C PRO A 166 -3.18 5.03 19.87
N GLY A 167 -2.50 5.96 19.22
CA GLY A 167 -1.41 6.75 19.80
C GLY A 167 -0.43 7.32 18.76
N LEU A 168 -0.82 7.32 17.47
CA LEU A 168 -0.04 7.90 16.38
C LEU A 168 0.31 9.37 16.66
N GLU A 169 1.59 9.70 16.60
CA GLU A 169 2.05 11.09 16.71
C GLU A 169 2.02 11.78 15.34
N ALA A 170 1.39 12.95 15.24
CA ALA A 170 1.23 13.68 13.98
C ALA A 170 1.82 15.09 14.06
N TYR A 171 2.72 15.44 13.14
CA TYR A 171 3.48 16.70 13.18
C TYR A 171 3.44 17.52 11.87
N ILE A 172 2.74 17.03 10.83
CA ILE A 172 2.68 17.72 9.53
C ILE A 172 1.35 18.43 9.28
N ASP A 173 1.40 19.69 8.85
CA ASP A 173 0.24 20.45 8.36
C ASP A 173 -0.34 19.90 7.05
N GLN A 174 -1.66 20.00 6.87
CA GLN A 174 -2.36 19.57 5.67
C GLN A 174 -1.88 20.30 4.40
N ASN A 175 -1.47 21.57 4.49
CA ASN A 175 -0.96 22.30 3.33
C ASN A 175 0.39 21.75 2.88
N TYR A 176 1.29 21.48 3.83
CA TYR A 176 2.56 20.82 3.54
C TYR A 176 2.34 19.47 2.86
N VAL A 177 1.40 18.66 3.37
CA VAL A 177 1.09 17.36 2.75
C VAL A 177 0.57 17.52 1.33
N LYS A 178 -0.30 18.50 1.04
CA LYS A 178 -0.79 18.74 -0.33
C LYS A 178 0.34 19.13 -1.28
N GLU A 179 1.20 20.06 -0.87
CA GLU A 179 2.33 20.53 -1.68
C GLU A 179 3.35 19.43 -1.93
N ALA A 180 3.75 18.75 -0.86
CA ALA A 180 4.69 17.64 -0.94
C ALA A 180 4.11 16.48 -1.74
N ARG A 181 2.83 16.11 -1.57
CA ARG A 181 2.17 15.08 -2.39
C ARG A 181 2.14 15.46 -3.86
N LYS A 182 1.81 16.71 -4.20
CA LYS A 182 1.85 17.20 -5.58
C LYS A 182 3.26 17.11 -6.15
N LYS A 183 4.27 17.42 -5.35
CA LYS A 183 5.69 17.30 -5.73
C LYS A 183 6.15 15.84 -5.85
N GLU A 184 5.62 14.95 -5.02
CA GLU A 184 6.03 13.55 -4.90
C GLU A 184 5.38 12.67 -5.99
N TYR A 185 4.09 12.89 -6.28
CA TYR A 185 3.26 12.04 -7.14
C TYR A 185 2.67 12.76 -8.36
N GLY A 186 2.84 14.08 -8.50
CA GLY A 186 2.18 14.88 -9.54
C GLY A 186 0.65 14.88 -9.41
N ASP A 187 -0.04 15.36 -10.45
CA ASP A 187 -1.52 15.30 -10.55
C ASP A 187 -2.05 13.89 -10.92
N ALA A 188 -1.16 12.92 -11.14
CA ALA A 188 -1.47 11.56 -11.54
C ALA A 188 -2.05 10.68 -10.42
N TYR A 189 -2.12 11.18 -9.18
CA TYR A 189 -2.80 10.48 -8.10
C TYR A 189 -4.32 10.70 -8.21
N VAL A 190 -5.03 9.68 -8.67
CA VAL A 190 -6.49 9.61 -8.58
C VAL A 190 -6.86 9.13 -7.16
N PRO A 191 -7.53 9.95 -6.32
CA PRO A 191 -8.05 9.46 -5.07
C PRO A 191 -9.14 8.43 -5.39
N ILE A 192 -8.99 7.21 -4.86
CA ILE A 192 -10.10 6.25 -4.81
C ILE A 192 -11.22 6.94 -4.04
N ARG A 193 -12.29 7.33 -4.74
CA ARG A 193 -13.47 7.93 -4.10
C ARG A 193 -14.10 6.88 -3.18
N GLN A 194 -14.45 7.33 -1.99
CA GLN A 194 -14.94 6.54 -0.87
C GLN A 194 -16.37 5.98 -1.07
N SER A 195 -16.77 5.64 -2.30
CA SER A 195 -18.13 5.18 -2.63
C SER A 195 -18.21 3.84 -3.37
N GLU A 196 -17.13 3.07 -3.50
CA GLU A 196 -17.22 1.67 -3.91
C GLU A 196 -16.52 0.77 -2.89
N LEU A 197 -17.30 0.33 -1.90
CA LEU A 197 -17.03 -0.89 -1.16
C LEU A 197 -17.19 -2.07 -2.12
N VAL A 198 -16.13 -2.48 -2.81
CA VAL A 198 -16.07 -3.84 -3.38
C VAL A 198 -15.53 -4.76 -2.28
N TYR A 199 -16.44 -5.17 -1.40
CA TYR A 199 -16.22 -6.16 -0.35
C TYR A 199 -16.25 -7.60 -0.90
N ASP A 200 -15.72 -7.82 -2.11
CA ASP A 200 -15.89 -9.08 -2.85
C ASP A 200 -14.57 -9.76 -3.29
N ALA A 201 -13.42 -9.21 -2.90
CA ALA A 201 -12.11 -9.84 -3.17
C ALA A 201 -11.64 -10.82 -2.07
N TYR A 202 -12.37 -10.93 -0.95
CA TYR A 202 -12.03 -11.81 0.18
C TYR A 202 -13.12 -12.87 0.43
N LEU A 203 -13.24 -13.84 -0.49
CA LEU A 203 -13.84 -15.14 -0.19
C LEU A 203 -12.71 -16.17 0.01
N PRO A 204 -12.66 -16.92 1.13
CA PRO A 204 -11.57 -17.83 1.47
C PRO A 204 -11.35 -18.97 0.46
N ASN A 205 -10.10 -19.43 0.40
CA ASN A 205 -9.53 -20.49 -0.44
C ASN A 205 -10.23 -21.88 -0.45
N ALA A 206 -11.40 -22.06 0.16
CA ALA A 206 -12.12 -23.33 0.21
C ALA A 206 -12.87 -23.68 -1.09
N GLN A 207 -13.36 -22.69 -1.85
CA GLN A 207 -14.15 -22.94 -3.07
C GLN A 207 -13.32 -23.06 -4.37
N ARG A 208 -12.01 -22.77 -4.31
CA ARG A 208 -11.10 -22.87 -5.47
C ARG A 208 -10.71 -24.32 -5.80
N MET A 209 -10.81 -25.24 -4.83
CA MET A 209 -10.59 -26.68 -5.02
C MET A 209 -11.79 -27.37 -5.68
N GLU A 210 -13.03 -27.03 -5.30
CA GLU A 210 -14.24 -27.60 -5.91
C GLU A 210 -14.44 -27.18 -7.38
N ARG A 211 -14.04 -25.95 -7.77
CA ARG A 211 -14.05 -25.52 -9.17
C ARG A 211 -13.00 -26.21 -10.04
N ARG A 212 -11.87 -26.64 -9.45
CA ARG A 212 -10.86 -27.43 -10.17
C ARG A 212 -11.36 -28.84 -10.47
N GLN A 213 -11.99 -29.52 -9.50
CA GLN A 213 -12.56 -30.86 -9.71
C GLN A 213 -13.77 -30.86 -10.68
N THR A 214 -14.64 -29.85 -10.60
CA THR A 214 -15.78 -29.74 -11.54
C THR A 214 -15.37 -29.33 -12.96
N SER A 215 -14.23 -28.66 -13.15
CA SER A 215 -13.70 -28.32 -14.47
C SER A 215 -13.11 -29.52 -15.22
N THR A 216 -12.53 -30.51 -14.52
CA THR A 216 -12.04 -31.76 -15.10
C THR A 216 -13.19 -32.66 -15.52
N LEU A 217 -14.24 -32.78 -14.69
CA LEU A 217 -15.48 -33.51 -15.03
C LEU A 217 -16.22 -32.89 -16.23
N LYS A 218 -16.27 -31.55 -16.34
CA LYS A 218 -16.90 -30.88 -17.51
C LYS A 218 -16.07 -30.99 -18.80
N LYS A 219 -14.73 -31.02 -18.72
CA LYS A 219 -13.85 -31.20 -19.89
C LYS A 219 -13.89 -32.62 -20.45
N GLU A 220 -14.01 -33.65 -19.60
CA GLU A 220 -14.18 -35.03 -20.05
C GLU A 220 -15.57 -35.28 -20.65
N THR A 221 -16.60 -34.66 -20.08
CA THR A 221 -17.96 -34.74 -20.62
C THR A 221 -18.07 -34.00 -21.97
N ALA A 222 -17.48 -32.81 -22.11
CA ALA A 222 -17.47 -32.06 -23.38
C ALA A 222 -16.69 -32.79 -24.51
N LYS A 223 -15.59 -33.49 -24.19
CA LYS A 223 -14.86 -34.33 -25.16
C LYS A 223 -15.68 -35.53 -25.67
N LYS A 224 -16.64 -36.01 -24.88
CA LYS A 224 -17.55 -37.12 -25.24
C LYS A 224 -18.71 -36.67 -26.14
N TYR A 225 -19.09 -35.38 -26.09
CA TYR A 225 -20.13 -34.80 -26.94
C TYR A 225 -19.58 -34.24 -28.27
N LEU A 226 -18.35 -33.73 -28.30
CA LEU A 226 -17.74 -33.20 -29.54
C LEU A 226 -17.29 -34.28 -30.56
N SER A 227 -17.31 -35.56 -30.23
CA SER A 227 -16.92 -36.64 -31.15
C SER A 227 -18.10 -37.27 -31.93
N LYS A 228 -19.33 -36.77 -31.77
CA LYS A 228 -20.52 -37.39 -32.36
C LYS A 228 -21.21 -36.66 -33.52
N GLU A 229 -20.90 -35.40 -33.85
CA GLU A 229 -21.65 -34.67 -34.90
C GLU A 229 -20.77 -33.90 -35.89
N VAL A 230 -19.80 -34.58 -36.49
CA VAL A 230 -19.28 -34.20 -37.82
C VAL A 230 -19.78 -35.22 -38.84
N ARG A 231 -21.07 -35.16 -39.17
CA ARG A 231 -21.65 -35.67 -40.43
C ARG A 231 -22.90 -34.86 -40.78
N GLN A 232 -22.96 -34.39 -42.03
CA GLN A 232 -24.04 -33.62 -42.68
C GLN A 232 -24.19 -32.16 -42.19
N GLY A 233 -24.26 -31.12 -43.02
CA GLY A 233 -24.35 -30.98 -44.48
C GLY A 233 -24.97 -29.62 -44.80
N ASP A 234 -24.37 -28.88 -45.74
CA ASP A 234 -24.94 -27.95 -46.73
C ASP A 234 -25.98 -26.84 -46.40
N LYS A 235 -25.58 -25.62 -46.84
CA LYS A 235 -26.30 -24.63 -47.70
C LYS A 235 -27.33 -23.61 -47.15
N LEU A 236 -27.07 -22.36 -47.60
CA LEU A 236 -27.95 -21.33 -48.21
C LEU A 236 -28.70 -20.25 -47.36
N CYS A 237 -28.31 -19.00 -47.67
CA CYS A 237 -29.02 -17.72 -47.97
C CYS A 237 -30.04 -17.02 -47.02
N GLU A 238 -29.80 -15.69 -46.95
CA GLU A 238 -30.73 -14.53 -47.03
C GLU A 238 -31.60 -14.04 -45.86
N SER A 239 -31.47 -12.71 -45.67
CA SER A 239 -32.47 -11.67 -45.35
C SER A 239 -33.06 -11.47 -43.94
N ASP A 240 -33.05 -10.18 -43.60
CA ASP A 240 -34.08 -9.38 -42.91
C ASP A 240 -33.89 -8.85 -41.47
N GLU A 241 -34.29 -7.57 -41.42
CA GLU A 241 -34.27 -6.50 -40.45
C GLU A 241 -34.97 -6.77 -39.10
N THR A 242 -34.77 -5.79 -38.20
CA THR A 242 -35.64 -5.30 -37.11
C THR A 242 -35.36 -5.67 -35.65
N ALA A 243 -35.53 -4.61 -34.84
CA ALA A 243 -35.81 -4.54 -33.41
C ALA A 243 -34.61 -4.52 -32.44
N CYS A 244 -34.04 -3.31 -32.29
CA CYS A 244 -33.76 -2.76 -30.96
C CYS A 244 -35.11 -2.47 -30.27
N LEU A 245 -35.27 -2.85 -29.00
CA LEU A 245 -35.88 -2.08 -27.90
C LEU A 245 -36.08 -2.98 -26.65
N ASP A 246 -35.74 -2.39 -25.50
CA ASP A 246 -36.32 -2.54 -24.16
C ASP A 246 -36.12 -3.83 -23.35
N PHE A 247 -35.25 -3.76 -22.33
CA PHE A 247 -35.40 -4.50 -21.07
C PHE A 247 -34.71 -3.78 -19.88
N GLU A 248 -35.01 -2.50 -19.69
CA GLU A 248 -34.86 -1.80 -18.41
C GLU A 248 -36.25 -1.60 -17.79
N GLU A 249 -36.90 -2.70 -17.40
CA GLU A 249 -38.07 -2.61 -16.53
C GLU A 249 -38.31 -3.96 -15.85
N GLN A 250 -37.62 -4.22 -14.74
CA GLN A 250 -38.16 -5.04 -13.66
C GLN A 250 -37.26 -5.01 -12.41
N HIS A 251 -37.88 -4.60 -11.30
CA HIS A 251 -37.45 -4.71 -9.90
C HIS A 251 -36.82 -3.48 -9.20
N GLU A 252 -37.51 -2.35 -9.25
CA GLU A 252 -37.74 -1.54 -8.04
C GLU A 252 -39.21 -1.61 -7.65
N SER A 253 -39.54 -2.28 -6.53
CA SER A 253 -40.80 -2.08 -5.79
C SER A 253 -40.91 -3.04 -4.60
N LYS A 254 -40.38 -2.70 -3.42
CA LYS A 254 -40.97 -3.09 -2.10
C LYS A 254 -40.51 -2.14 -0.99
N LEU A 255 -41.16 -0.98 -0.92
CA LEU A 255 -41.34 -0.21 0.32
C LEU A 255 -42.85 0.00 0.52
N PRO A 256 -43.40 -0.26 1.72
CA PRO A 256 -44.67 0.33 2.13
C PRO A 256 -44.43 1.55 3.03
N SER A 257 -44.86 2.72 2.55
CA SER A 257 -45.52 3.77 3.34
C SER A 257 -46.85 3.21 3.91
N GLN A 258 -47.51 3.69 4.96
CA GLN A 258 -47.52 4.90 5.80
C GLN A 258 -48.56 4.59 6.91
N GLN A 259 -48.45 5.16 8.12
CA GLN A 259 -49.47 6.09 8.64
C GLN A 259 -49.13 6.67 10.01
N ALA A 260 -49.50 7.94 10.14
CA ALA A 260 -49.33 8.83 11.28
C ALA A 260 -50.35 8.55 12.41
N ASP A 261 -50.02 8.94 13.65
CA ASP A 261 -50.71 10.06 14.31
C ASP A 261 -50.19 10.36 15.73
N ARG A 262 -50.00 11.68 15.97
CA ARG A 262 -50.41 12.45 17.17
C ARG A 262 -49.64 12.40 18.52
N VAL A 263 -49.22 13.64 18.88
CA VAL A 263 -49.38 14.35 20.17
C VAL A 263 -48.16 14.43 21.10
N MET A 264 -47.54 15.61 21.09
CA MET A 264 -46.82 16.28 22.19
C MET A 264 -47.85 16.77 23.24
N PRO A 265 -47.55 16.84 24.55
CA PRO A 265 -46.74 17.97 25.05
C PRO A 265 -45.81 17.69 26.26
N VAL A 266 -44.69 18.42 26.24
CA VAL A 266 -44.11 19.27 27.30
C VAL A 266 -44.36 18.89 28.77
N CYS A 267 -43.26 18.64 29.52
CA CYS A 267 -43.14 19.03 30.92
C CYS A 267 -41.75 19.62 31.22
N TRP A 268 -41.78 20.77 31.88
CA TRP A 268 -40.69 21.56 32.44
C TRP A 268 -40.31 21.10 33.86
N GLY A 269 -39.08 21.38 34.28
CA GLY A 269 -38.62 21.49 35.68
C GLY A 269 -37.10 21.58 35.74
N LYS A 270 -36.48 22.79 35.74
CA LYS A 270 -36.05 23.60 36.91
C LYS A 270 -35.26 22.80 37.97
N GLY A 271 -33.94 23.02 38.11
CA GLY A 271 -33.32 23.88 39.14
C GLY A 271 -32.66 22.96 40.20
N GLU A 272 -31.54 23.20 40.89
CA GLU A 272 -30.78 24.37 41.36
C GLU A 272 -29.32 23.89 41.62
N SER A 273 -28.26 24.61 41.21
CA SER A 273 -27.37 25.40 42.07
C SER A 273 -27.31 25.05 43.57
N GLY A 274 -26.17 24.50 43.99
CA GLY A 274 -25.66 24.38 45.35
C GLY A 274 -24.21 23.91 45.32
#